data_AF-A0A2P2JF72-F1
#
_entry.id   AF-A0A2P2JF72-F1
#
_cell.length_a   1.000
_cell.length_b   1.000
_cell.length_c   1.000
_cell.angle_alpha   90.00
_cell.angle_beta   90.00
_cell.angle_gamma   90.00
#
_symmetry.space_group_name_H-M   'P 1'
#
loop_
_entity.id
_entity.type
_entity.pdbx_description
1 polymer ?
#
loop_
_entity_poly.entity_id
_entity_poly.type
_entity_poly.pdbx_seq_one_letter_code
_entity_poly.pdbx_strand_id
1 'polypeptide(L)'
;MLSMILQVVTMESDILNVLKFEVGDPTTKTFLRRFTRIAQQDYKTQNLQLEFLGYYLAELSLLDYYCLQFLPSMVAASVIFLARYIIRPKIHPWSSTLQNYTGYKAAELESCVIHIHDLFLSRRGGGVHAVREKYRQHEFKCVADMPWPPDTPPSLFAIIG
;
A
#
# COMPACT_ATOMS: atom_id res chain seq x y z
N MET A 1 -0.57 -15.08 35.57
CA MET A 1 0.06 -13.79 35.19
C MET A 1 1.56 -13.96 34.95
N LEU A 2 2.35 -14.40 35.95
CA LEU A 2 3.80 -14.67 35.80
C LEU A 2 4.15 -15.67 34.67
N SER A 3 3.41 -16.77 34.54
CA SER A 3 3.62 -17.77 33.48
C SER A 3 3.44 -17.19 32.06
N MET A 4 2.50 -16.27 31.85
CA MET A 4 2.28 -15.63 30.54
C MET A 4 3.42 -14.67 30.18
N ILE A 5 3.92 -13.90 31.16
CA ILE A 5 5.06 -13.00 30.94
C ILE A 5 6.30 -13.80 30.53
N LEU A 6 6.55 -14.92 31.20
CA LEU A 6 7.68 -15.79 30.86
C LEU A 6 7.57 -16.33 29.43
N GLN A 7 6.39 -16.78 29.01
CA GLN A 7 6.16 -17.26 27.64
C GLN A 7 6.45 -16.20 26.57
N VAL A 8 6.04 -14.94 26.80
CA VAL A 8 6.28 -13.85 25.85
C VAL A 8 7.76 -13.51 25.77
N VAL A 9 8.47 -13.43 26.90
CA VAL A 9 9.91 -13.13 26.93
C VAL A 9 10.72 -14.24 26.28
N THR A 10 10.35 -15.51 26.49
CA THR A 10 10.99 -16.63 25.80
C THR A 10 10.80 -16.53 24.29
N MET A 11 9.56 -16.30 23.82
CA MET A 11 9.29 -16.16 22.39
C MET A 11 10.01 -14.95 21.77
N GLU A 12 10.08 -13.82 22.47
CA GLU A 12 10.84 -12.64 22.03
C GLU A 12 12.32 -12.98 21.81
N SER A 13 12.95 -13.62 22.79
CA SER A 13 14.33 -14.08 22.69
C SER A 13 14.53 -15.03 21.51
N ASP A 14 13.63 -16.00 21.33
CA ASP A 14 13.72 -16.98 20.25
C ASP A 14 13.62 -16.31 18.87
N ILE A 15 12.67 -15.38 18.69
CA ILE A 15 12.51 -14.62 17.45
C ILE A 15 13.75 -13.79 17.15
N LEU A 16 14.29 -13.05 18.12
CA LEU A 16 15.48 -12.21 17.93
C LEU A 16 16.71 -13.04 17.54
N ASN A 17 16.87 -14.22 18.16
CA ASN A 17 17.95 -15.14 17.81
C ASN A 17 17.80 -15.70 16.39
N VAL A 18 16.59 -16.09 15.97
CA VAL A 18 16.32 -16.55 14.60
C VAL A 18 16.62 -15.46 13.58
N LEU A 19 16.23 -14.21 13.87
CA LEU A 19 16.50 -13.05 13.03
C LEU A 19 17.95 -12.54 13.13
N LYS A 20 18.80 -13.13 13.99
CA LYS A 20 20.17 -12.66 14.27
C LYS A 20 20.22 -11.17 14.64
N PHE A 21 19.17 -10.69 15.32
CA PHE A 21 18.98 -9.28 15.67
C PHE A 21 18.89 -8.31 14.47
N GLU A 22 18.70 -8.82 13.25
CA GLU A 22 18.47 -8.03 12.03
C GLU A 22 16.98 -7.66 11.90
N VAL A 23 16.54 -6.63 12.62
CA VAL A 23 15.13 -6.16 12.67
C VAL A 23 14.87 -4.87 11.87
N GLY A 24 15.88 -4.39 11.15
CA GLY A 24 15.92 -3.04 10.56
C GLY A 24 15.48 -2.93 9.10
N ASP A 25 14.99 -4.01 8.49
CA ASP A 25 14.75 -4.04 7.05
C ASP A 25 13.62 -3.07 6.59
N PRO A 26 13.77 -2.47 5.39
CA PRO A 26 12.81 -1.50 4.91
C PRO A 26 11.47 -2.17 4.55
N THR A 27 10.41 -1.73 5.22
CA THR A 27 9.04 -2.20 4.96
C THR A 27 8.33 -1.38 3.88
N THR A 28 7.16 -1.87 3.44
CA THR A 28 6.27 -1.15 2.52
C THR A 28 5.95 0.25 3.05
N LYS A 29 5.72 0.38 4.37
CA LYS A 29 5.45 1.67 5.02
C LYS A 29 6.63 2.65 4.89
N THR A 30 7.86 2.14 4.97
CA THR A 30 9.08 2.95 4.81
C THR A 30 9.17 3.57 3.42
N PHE A 31 8.95 2.77 2.36
CA PHE A 31 8.92 3.25 0.98
C PHE A 31 7.72 4.15 0.69
N LEU A 32 6.54 3.76 1.17
CA LEU A 32 5.30 4.50 0.97
C LEU A 32 5.42 5.94 1.49
N ARG A 33 5.98 6.14 2.69
CA ARG A 33 6.21 7.49 3.24
C ARG A 33 7.06 8.36 2.31
N ARG A 34 8.07 7.79 1.64
CA ARG A 34 8.91 8.52 0.67
C ARG A 34 8.13 8.81 -0.60
N PHE A 35 7.44 7.82 -1.15
CA PHE A 35 6.71 7.96 -2.42
C PHE A 35 5.49 8.89 -2.30
N THR A 36 4.79 8.90 -1.15
CA THR A 36 3.70 9.84 -0.87
C THR A 36 4.17 11.28 -0.96
N ARG A 37 5.35 11.60 -0.42
CA ARG A 37 5.90 12.98 -0.49
C ARG A 37 6.13 13.44 -1.92
N ILE A 38 6.64 12.55 -2.78
CA ILE A 38 6.83 12.84 -4.20
C ILE A 38 5.49 12.96 -4.91
N ALA A 39 4.56 12.02 -4.67
CA ALA A 39 3.23 12.04 -5.27
C ALA A 39 2.41 13.28 -4.86
N GLN A 40 2.61 13.82 -3.64
CA GLN A 40 1.96 15.04 -3.16
C GLN A 40 2.36 16.29 -3.96
N GLN A 41 3.51 16.30 -4.63
CA GLN A 41 3.94 17.42 -5.47
C GLN A 41 3.05 17.61 -6.70
N ASP A 42 2.33 16.56 -7.12
CA ASP A 42 1.37 16.60 -8.23
C ASP A 42 0.00 17.20 -7.82
N TYR A 43 -0.12 17.70 -6.58
CA TYR A 43 -1.30 18.35 -6.02
C TYR A 43 -0.97 19.77 -5.56
N LYS A 44 -1.94 20.69 -5.68
CA LYS A 44 -1.76 22.10 -5.27
C LYS A 44 -1.55 22.27 -3.76
N THR A 45 -2.14 21.37 -2.97
CA THR A 45 -2.08 21.34 -1.51
C THR A 45 -1.91 19.90 -1.04
N GLN A 46 -1.47 19.72 0.20
CA GLN A 46 -1.32 18.40 0.79
C GLN A 46 -2.65 17.63 0.76
N ASN A 47 -2.68 16.53 0.01
CA ASN A 47 -3.84 15.69 -0.11
C ASN A 47 -3.81 14.58 0.95
N LEU A 48 -4.53 14.79 2.06
CA LEU A 48 -4.62 13.81 3.14
C LEU A 48 -5.36 12.53 2.71
N GLN A 49 -6.28 12.60 1.73
CA GLN A 49 -6.94 11.41 1.22
C GLN A 49 -5.95 10.50 0.51
N LEU A 50 -4.98 11.04 -0.24
CA LEU A 50 -3.90 10.26 -0.86
C LEU A 50 -3.08 9.52 0.20
N GLU A 51 -2.73 10.21 1.28
CA GLU A 51 -1.92 9.64 2.35
C GLU A 51 -2.67 8.51 3.09
N PHE A 52 -3.90 8.76 3.53
CA PHE A 52 -4.69 7.75 4.23
C PHE A 52 -5.12 6.60 3.34
N LEU A 53 -5.48 6.85 2.07
CA LEU A 53 -5.77 5.79 1.10
C LEU A 53 -4.52 4.94 0.84
N GLY A 54 -3.35 5.57 0.76
CA GLY A 54 -2.08 4.85 0.68
C GLY A 54 -1.87 3.91 1.87
N TYR A 55 -2.06 4.40 3.10
CA TYR A 55 -1.93 3.54 4.29
C TYR A 55 -2.96 2.41 4.31
N TYR A 56 -4.20 2.70 3.93
CA TYR A 56 -5.25 1.70 3.85
C TYR A 56 -4.90 0.56 2.89
N LEU A 57 -4.52 0.89 1.66
CA LEU A 57 -4.16 -0.10 0.64
C LEU A 57 -2.91 -0.90 1.03
N ALA A 58 -1.93 -0.27 1.69
CA ALA A 58 -0.75 -0.96 2.21
C ALA A 58 -1.05 -1.90 3.39
N GLU A 59 -2.02 -1.55 4.25
CA GLU A 59 -2.47 -2.45 5.33
C GLU A 59 -3.29 -3.62 4.78
N LEU A 60 -4.07 -3.41 3.72
CA LEU A 60 -4.73 -4.52 3.02
C LEU A 60 -3.72 -5.49 2.41
N SER A 61 -2.67 -4.99 1.74
CA SER A 61 -1.65 -5.84 1.14
C SER A 61 -0.80 -6.58 2.17
N LEU A 62 -0.60 -6.01 3.36
CA LEU A 62 0.12 -6.68 4.46
C LEU A 62 -0.60 -7.95 4.95
N LEU A 63 -1.92 -7.99 4.85
CA LEU A 63 -2.75 -9.10 5.34
C LEU A 63 -3.03 -10.15 4.25
N ASP A 64 -2.51 -9.94 3.05
CA ASP A 64 -2.69 -10.86 1.92
C ASP A 64 -1.40 -11.57 1.55
N TYR A 65 -1.45 -12.90 1.53
CA TYR A 65 -0.27 -13.74 1.30
C TYR A 65 0.34 -13.55 -0.10
N TYR A 66 -0.48 -13.28 -1.12
CA TYR A 66 0.02 -13.11 -2.49
C TYR A 66 0.90 -11.87 -2.62
N CYS A 67 0.72 -10.86 -1.75
CA CYS A 67 1.57 -9.68 -1.75
C CYS A 67 3.03 -9.96 -1.31
N LEU A 68 3.33 -11.11 -0.68
CA LEU A 68 4.68 -11.49 -0.24
C LEU A 68 5.65 -11.77 -1.40
N GLN A 69 5.13 -12.06 -2.60
CA GLN A 69 6.00 -12.29 -3.76
C GLN A 69 6.61 -10.99 -4.31
N PHE A 70 6.08 -9.83 -3.91
CA PHE A 70 6.54 -8.53 -4.38
C PHE A 70 7.49 -7.89 -3.37
N LEU A 71 8.47 -7.12 -3.87
CA LEU A 71 9.32 -6.31 -3.01
C LEU A 71 8.50 -5.24 -2.27
N PRO A 72 8.84 -4.88 -1.03
CA PRO A 72 8.15 -3.83 -0.28
C PRO A 72 8.06 -2.48 -1.02
N SER A 73 9.09 -2.15 -1.81
CA SER A 73 9.11 -0.96 -2.68
C SER A 73 8.09 -1.04 -3.81
N MET A 74 7.92 -2.20 -4.44
CA MET A 74 6.95 -2.41 -5.52
C MET A 74 5.52 -2.34 -5.00
N VAL A 75 5.26 -2.91 -3.81
CA VAL A 75 3.95 -2.77 -3.13
C VAL A 75 3.66 -1.29 -2.85
N ALA A 76 4.63 -0.55 -2.31
CA ALA A 76 4.46 0.88 -2.04
C ALA A 76 4.22 1.72 -3.31
N ALA A 77 4.94 1.42 -4.41
CA ALA A 77 4.75 2.07 -5.70
C ALA A 77 3.35 1.79 -6.26
N SER A 78 2.90 0.53 -6.21
CA SER A 78 1.57 0.09 -6.66
C SER A 78 0.45 0.72 -5.86
N VAL A 79 0.63 0.85 -4.53
CA VAL A 79 -0.28 1.57 -3.65
C VAL A 79 -0.43 3.04 -4.06
N ILE A 80 0.67 3.74 -4.35
CA ILE A 80 0.62 5.14 -4.82
C ILE A 80 -0.07 5.25 -6.17
N PHE A 81 0.26 4.36 -7.11
CA PHE A 81 -0.38 4.30 -8.41
C PHE A 81 -1.91 4.18 -8.25
N LEU A 82 -2.35 3.19 -7.48
CA LEU A 82 -3.78 2.92 -7.30
C LEU A 82 -4.48 4.06 -6.54
N ALA A 83 -3.88 4.59 -5.47
CA ALA A 83 -4.46 5.70 -4.71
C ALA A 83 -4.65 6.96 -5.58
N ARG A 84 -3.66 7.28 -6.43
CA ARG A 84 -3.78 8.38 -7.39
C ARG A 84 -4.87 8.15 -8.41
N TYR A 85 -5.00 6.92 -8.91
CA TYR A 85 -6.04 6.55 -9.86
C TYR A 85 -7.44 6.69 -9.26
N ILE A 86 -7.66 6.21 -8.03
CA ILE A 86 -8.95 6.33 -7.32
C ILE A 86 -9.32 7.81 -7.12
N ILE A 87 -8.36 8.66 -6.72
CA ILE A 87 -8.63 10.07 -6.44
C ILE A 87 -8.81 10.90 -7.72
N ARG A 88 -8.07 10.60 -8.79
CA ARG A 88 -8.09 11.34 -10.07
C ARG A 88 -8.15 10.39 -11.26
N PRO A 89 -9.28 9.69 -11.50
CA PRO A 89 -9.37 8.65 -12.53
C PRO A 89 -9.19 9.17 -13.96
N LYS A 90 -9.35 10.49 -14.18
CA LYS A 90 -9.16 11.16 -15.48
C LYS A 90 -7.70 11.52 -15.78
N ILE A 91 -6.79 11.38 -14.82
CA ILE A 91 -5.37 11.75 -14.96
C ILE A 91 -4.53 10.49 -14.85
N HIS A 92 -3.52 10.34 -15.70
CA HIS A 92 -2.60 9.21 -15.62
C HIS A 92 -1.94 9.13 -14.22
N PRO A 93 -2.05 8.00 -13.50
CA PRO A 93 -1.61 7.90 -12.11
C PRO A 93 -0.08 7.82 -11.97
N TRP A 94 0.62 7.41 -13.03
CA TRP A 94 2.08 7.29 -13.04
C TRP A 94 2.70 8.47 -13.79
N SER A 95 3.41 9.36 -13.08
CA SER A 95 4.13 10.49 -13.67
C SER A 95 5.61 10.18 -13.88
N SER A 96 6.26 10.88 -14.82
CA SER A 96 7.70 10.70 -15.09
C SER A 96 8.56 10.92 -13.83
N THR A 97 8.17 11.84 -12.96
CA THR A 97 8.83 12.06 -11.66
C THR A 97 8.78 10.83 -10.76
N LEU A 98 7.62 10.17 -10.66
CA LEU A 98 7.49 8.93 -9.88
C LEU A 98 8.30 7.80 -10.50
N GLN A 99 8.24 7.63 -11.83
CA GLN A 99 9.04 6.62 -12.52
C GLN A 99 10.54 6.83 -12.27
N ASN A 100 11.04 8.06 -12.41
CA ASN A 100 12.46 8.38 -12.20
C ASN A 100 12.88 8.17 -10.74
N TYR A 101 12.02 8.50 -9.77
CA TYR A 101 12.34 8.38 -8.35
C TYR A 101 12.25 6.94 -7.84
N THR A 102 11.28 6.16 -8.32
CA THR A 102 11.04 4.78 -7.88
C THR A 102 11.81 3.75 -8.69
N GLY A 103 12.18 4.07 -9.93
CA GLY A 103 12.78 3.16 -10.90
C GLY A 103 11.79 2.23 -11.61
N TYR A 104 10.50 2.24 -11.25
CA TYR A 104 9.49 1.35 -11.84
C TYR A 104 8.73 2.01 -12.98
N LYS A 105 8.55 1.29 -14.08
CA LYS A 105 7.61 1.60 -15.16
C LYS A 105 6.20 1.17 -14.75
N ALA A 106 5.19 1.82 -15.32
CA ALA A 106 3.79 1.49 -15.05
C ALA A 106 3.49 -0.01 -15.31
N ALA A 107 3.97 -0.56 -16.44
CA ALA A 107 3.84 -1.98 -16.78
C ALA A 107 4.40 -2.95 -15.72
N GLU A 108 5.48 -2.58 -15.02
CA GLU A 108 6.09 -3.45 -13.99
C GLU A 108 5.24 -3.53 -12.73
N LEU A 109 4.33 -2.58 -12.53
CA LEU A 109 3.46 -2.51 -11.36
C LEU A 109 2.10 -3.21 -11.59
N GLU A 110 1.77 -3.55 -12.83
CA GLU A 110 0.44 -4.00 -13.25
C GLU A 110 -0.12 -5.13 -12.35
N SER A 111 0.60 -6.24 -12.24
CA SER A 111 0.17 -7.40 -11.46
C SER A 111 -0.08 -7.07 -9.98
N CYS A 112 0.72 -6.18 -9.39
CA CYS A 112 0.59 -5.78 -8.00
C CYS A 112 -0.57 -4.79 -7.81
N VAL A 113 -0.72 -3.82 -8.73
CA VAL A 113 -1.83 -2.85 -8.73
C VAL A 113 -3.17 -3.56 -8.86
N ILE A 114 -3.32 -4.47 -9.82
CA ILE A 114 -4.55 -5.23 -10.06
C ILE A 114 -4.92 -6.04 -8.82
N HIS A 115 -3.94 -6.70 -8.20
CA HIS A 115 -4.19 -7.50 -7.01
C HIS A 115 -4.62 -6.65 -5.81
N ILE A 116 -3.94 -5.54 -5.54
CA ILE A 116 -4.31 -4.61 -4.46
C ILE A 116 -5.69 -3.98 -4.74
N HIS A 117 -6.03 -3.74 -6.00
CA HIS A 117 -7.35 -3.26 -6.39
C HIS A 117 -8.44 -4.30 -6.10
N ASP A 118 -8.20 -5.57 -6.40
CA ASP A 118 -9.12 -6.66 -6.03
C ASP A 118 -9.29 -6.79 -4.52
N LEU A 119 -8.21 -6.62 -3.75
CA LEU A 119 -8.28 -6.55 -2.29
C LEU A 119 -9.13 -5.37 -1.84
N PHE A 120 -8.92 -4.18 -2.39
CA PHE A 120 -9.69 -2.98 -2.08
C PHE A 120 -11.19 -3.18 -2.32
N LEU A 121 -11.56 -3.77 -3.46
CA LEU A 121 -12.94 -4.09 -3.85
C LEU A 121 -13.56 -5.27 -3.10
N SER A 122 -12.82 -5.94 -2.20
CA SER A 122 -13.26 -7.16 -1.52
C SER A 122 -13.57 -8.32 -2.49
N ARG A 123 -13.03 -8.28 -3.72
CA ARG A 123 -13.09 -9.39 -4.68
C ARG A 123 -12.16 -10.52 -4.25
N ARG A 124 -11.13 -10.17 -3.47
CA ARG A 124 -10.16 -11.06 -2.84
C ARG A 124 -9.99 -10.69 -1.36
N GLY A 125 -9.53 -11.64 -0.56
CA GLY A 125 -9.28 -11.44 0.86
C GLY A 125 -10.54 -11.64 1.71
N GLY A 126 -10.55 -12.70 2.53
CA GLY A 126 -11.53 -12.88 3.58
C GLY A 126 -11.13 -12.14 4.86
N GLY A 127 -12.10 -11.58 5.59
CA GLY A 127 -11.91 -11.28 7.02
C GLY A 127 -11.17 -9.99 7.41
N VAL A 128 -10.83 -9.10 6.48
CA VAL A 128 -10.10 -7.84 6.79
C VAL A 128 -11.01 -6.72 7.37
N HIS A 129 -12.02 -7.09 8.16
CA HIS A 129 -13.05 -6.17 8.64
C HIS A 129 -12.49 -5.06 9.53
N ALA A 130 -11.54 -5.38 10.41
CA ALA A 130 -10.96 -4.41 11.34
C ALA A 130 -10.21 -3.27 10.62
N VAL A 131 -9.46 -3.59 9.56
CA VAL A 131 -8.75 -2.57 8.76
C VAL A 131 -9.74 -1.70 8.03
N ARG A 132 -10.75 -2.29 7.37
CA ARG A 132 -11.80 -1.53 6.69
C ARG A 132 -12.51 -0.58 7.65
N GLU A 133 -12.92 -1.08 8.82
CA GLU A 133 -13.63 -0.29 9.81
C GLU A 133 -12.77 0.86 10.36
N LYS A 134 -11.48 0.61 10.60
CA LYS A 134 -10.52 1.68 10.95
C LYS A 134 -10.54 2.80 9.90
N TYR A 135 -10.42 2.47 8.62
CA TYR A 135 -10.32 3.48 7.54
C TYR A 135 -11.67 4.07 7.07
N ARG A 136 -12.80 3.62 7.62
CA ARG A 136 -14.11 4.27 7.49
C ARG A 136 -14.27 5.47 8.42
N GLN A 137 -13.49 5.54 9.49
CA GLN A 137 -13.60 6.60 10.47
C GLN A 137 -13.22 7.96 9.85
N HIS A 138 -13.87 9.03 10.35
CA HIS A 138 -13.67 10.39 9.86
C HIS A 138 -12.22 10.90 10.02
N GLU A 139 -11.51 10.41 11.03
CA GLU A 139 -10.08 10.71 11.24
C GLU A 139 -9.23 10.32 10.02
N PHE A 140 -9.60 9.22 9.35
CA PHE A 140 -8.96 8.72 8.14
C PHE A 140 -9.67 9.16 6.86
N LYS A 141 -10.50 10.20 6.91
CA LYS A 141 -11.22 10.78 5.74
C LYS A 141 -12.13 9.78 5.00
N CYS A 142 -12.61 8.74 5.70
CA CYS A 142 -13.50 7.73 5.14
C CYS A 142 -12.96 7.11 3.83
N VAL A 143 -11.63 6.96 3.71
CA VAL A 143 -10.99 6.49 2.46
C VAL A 143 -11.40 5.07 2.08
N ALA A 144 -11.89 4.28 3.03
CA ALA A 144 -12.42 2.94 2.78
C ALA A 144 -13.77 2.94 2.02
N ASP A 145 -14.49 4.07 2.00
CA ASP A 145 -15.79 4.21 1.33
C ASP A 145 -15.73 5.12 0.08
N MET A 146 -14.53 5.46 -0.40
CA MET A 146 -14.37 6.29 -1.60
C MET A 146 -14.96 5.62 -2.84
N PRO A 147 -15.59 6.37 -3.77
CA PRO A 147 -16.15 5.81 -4.98
C PRO A 147 -15.09 5.10 -5.83
N TRP A 148 -15.38 3.85 -6.16
CA TRP A 148 -14.45 2.94 -6.84
C TRP A 148 -14.59 3.06 -8.36
N PRO A 149 -13.50 3.24 -9.11
CA PRO A 149 -13.49 2.89 -10.52
C PRO A 149 -13.71 1.37 -10.64
N PRO A 150 -14.70 0.89 -11.42
CA PRO A 150 -15.02 -0.55 -11.47
C PRO A 150 -13.88 -1.38 -12.05
N ASP A 151 -13.10 -0.79 -12.98
CA ASP A 151 -12.04 -1.46 -13.71
C ASP A 151 -10.80 -0.58 -13.81
N THR A 152 -9.62 -1.19 -13.75
CA THR A 152 -8.34 -0.56 -14.09
C THR A 152 -8.05 -0.83 -15.57
N PRO A 153 -8.29 0.13 -16.49
CA PRO A 153 -8.14 -0.12 -17.91
C PRO A 153 -6.66 -0.44 -18.25
N PRO A 154 -6.39 -1.41 -19.14
CA PRO A 154 -5.02 -1.80 -19.52
C PRO A 154 -4.17 -0.63 -20.04
N SER A 155 -4.81 0.42 -20.58
CA SER A 155 -4.14 1.64 -21.04
C SER A 155 -3.36 2.38 -19.96
N LEU A 156 -3.65 2.16 -18.67
CA LEU A 156 -2.90 2.78 -17.55
C LEU A 156 -1.48 2.20 -17.40
N PHE A 157 -1.23 1.02 -17.97
CA PHE A 157 0.05 0.32 -17.88
C PHE A 157 0.84 0.39 -19.18
N ALA A 158 0.25 0.98 -20.24
CA ALA A 158 0.92 1.22 -21.50
C ALA A 158 2.11 2.17 -21.30
N ILE A 159 3.14 2.01 -22.15
CA ILE A 159 4.33 2.84 -22.13
C ILE A 159 3.90 4.28 -22.40
N ILE A 160 4.09 5.16 -21.41
CA ILE A 160 4.02 6.60 -21.60
C ILE A 160 5.24 6.95 -22.45
N GLY A 161 5.01 7.22 -23.74
CA GLY A 161 6.03 7.68 -24.69
C GLY A 161 6.56 9.07 -24.33
#